data_AF-A0A6J7RYZ6-F1
#
_entry.id   AF-A0A6J7RYZ6-F1
#
_cell.length_a   1.000
_cell.length_b   1.000
_cell.length_c   1.000
_cell.angle_alpha   90.00
_cell.angle_beta   90.00
_cell.angle_gamma   90.00
#
_symmetry.space_group_name_H-M   'P 1'
#
loop_
_entity.id
_entity.type
_entity.pdbx_description
1 polymer ?
#
loop_
_entity_poly.entity_id
_entity_poly.type
_entity_poly.pdbx_seq_one_letter_code
_entity_poly.pdbx_strand_id
1 'polypeptide(L)'
;MVMNQLDDLGSRSVAALFEALQVDDLWSVAEERGFTWWSYRLAQRITASPVWSDSSMDCTTVRISTEVVVDVDPETDPCSVIAIANMQSTLSAVVWDPETKRISESCSVVVTDGNFHWLIDVLATAAILENQGLIPSAELAPDSKSDLTRFGDASLPPC
;
A
#
# COMPACT_ATOMS: atom_id res chain seq x y z
N MET A 1 10.34 4.20 18.13
CA MET A 1 10.15 5.21 17.06
C MET A 1 8.90 6.00 17.43
N VAL A 2 8.93 7.34 17.42
CA VAL A 2 7.75 8.14 17.80
C VAL A 2 6.84 8.25 16.57
N MET A 3 5.82 7.38 16.49
CA MET A 3 4.64 7.65 15.67
C MET A 3 4.04 8.97 16.17
N ASN A 4 4.17 10.03 15.38
CA ASN A 4 3.58 11.32 15.69
C ASN A 4 2.07 11.11 15.90
N GLN A 5 1.55 11.58 17.04
CA GLN A 5 0.18 11.37 17.53
C GLN A 5 -0.85 12.08 16.63
N LEU A 6 -1.13 11.51 15.47
CA LEU A 6 -2.43 11.66 14.82
C LEU A 6 -3.31 10.57 15.43
N ASP A 7 -4.06 10.88 16.49
CA ASP A 7 -4.96 9.94 17.17
C ASP A 7 -6.30 9.81 16.42
N ASP A 8 -6.24 9.68 15.10
CA ASP A 8 -7.40 9.57 14.23
C ASP A 8 -7.56 8.16 13.68
N LEU A 9 -8.74 7.89 13.11
CA LEU A 9 -9.09 6.57 12.59
C LEU A 9 -8.10 6.04 11.53
N GLY A 10 -7.53 6.92 10.71
CA GLY A 10 -6.56 6.56 9.67
C GLY A 10 -5.26 6.05 10.29
N SER A 11 -4.68 6.83 11.19
CA SER A 11 -3.45 6.46 11.89
C SER A 11 -3.62 5.21 12.76
N ARG A 12 -4.77 5.07 13.43
CA ARG A 12 -5.12 3.84 14.17
C ARG A 12 -5.17 2.62 13.26
N SER A 13 -5.69 2.76 12.04
CA SER A 13 -5.78 1.67 11.05
C SER A 13 -4.41 1.27 10.53
N VAL A 14 -3.56 2.24 10.21
CA VAL A 14 -2.17 2.00 9.78
C VAL A 14 -1.37 1.30 10.90
N ALA A 15 -1.49 1.77 12.14
CA ALA A 15 -0.84 1.15 13.29
C ALA A 15 -1.29 -0.29 13.51
N ALA A 16 -2.60 -0.54 13.45
CA ALA A 16 -3.15 -1.88 13.60
C ALA A 16 -2.68 -2.83 12.48
N LEU A 17 -2.54 -2.34 11.24
CA LEU A 17 -1.97 -3.13 10.14
C LEU A 17 -0.48 -3.41 10.33
N PHE A 18 0.30 -2.44 10.82
CA PHE A 18 1.71 -2.63 11.15
C PHE A 18 1.89 -3.75 12.17
N GLU A 19 1.06 -3.75 13.22
CA GLU A 19 1.05 -4.81 14.24
C GLU A 19 0.57 -6.15 13.67
N ALA A 20 -0.55 -6.17 12.95
CA ALA A 20 -1.14 -7.40 12.40
C ALA A 20 -0.19 -8.11 11.41
N LEU A 21 0.54 -7.34 10.61
CA LEU A 21 1.52 -7.85 9.64
C LEU A 21 2.88 -8.18 10.28
N GLN A 22 3.07 -7.89 11.57
CA GLN A 22 4.33 -8.11 12.30
C GLN A 22 5.51 -7.44 11.59
N VAL A 23 5.31 -6.20 11.15
CA VAL A 23 6.32 -5.44 10.40
C VAL A 23 7.53 -5.17 11.29
N ASP A 24 8.74 -5.41 10.75
CA ASP A 24 9.99 -5.05 11.41
C ASP A 24 10.33 -3.59 11.08
N ASP A 25 10.50 -2.75 12.10
CA ASP A 25 10.95 -1.36 12.00
C ASP A 25 12.17 -1.22 11.07
N LEU A 26 13.08 -2.20 11.08
CA LEU A 26 14.32 -2.19 10.28
C LEU A 26 14.09 -2.43 8.78
N TRP A 27 12.91 -2.91 8.40
CA TRP A 27 12.50 -3.18 7.02
C TRP A 27 11.30 -2.34 6.61
N SER A 28 11.12 -1.21 7.29
CA SER A 28 10.07 -0.25 6.97
C SER A 28 10.61 1.18 7.00
N VAL A 29 9.94 2.04 6.26
CA VAL A 29 10.13 3.48 6.24
C VAL A 29 8.78 4.10 6.57
N ALA A 30 8.74 4.87 7.66
CA ALA A 30 7.54 5.59 8.07
C ALA A 30 7.25 6.76 7.12
N GLU A 31 5.97 6.98 6.86
CA GLU A 31 5.44 8.11 6.10
C GLU A 31 4.46 8.89 6.98
N GLU A 32 4.02 10.08 6.55
CA GLU A 32 3.18 10.96 7.39
C GLU A 32 1.89 10.27 7.87
N ARG A 33 1.22 9.52 6.99
CA ARG A 33 -0.02 8.76 7.29
C ARG A 33 0.06 7.32 6.78
N GLY A 34 1.22 6.69 6.95
CA GLY A 34 1.49 5.39 6.35
C GLY A 34 2.89 4.87 6.63
N PHE A 35 3.24 3.79 5.93
CA PHE A 35 4.58 3.28 5.85
C PHE A 35 4.78 2.49 4.55
N THR A 36 6.02 2.42 4.09
CA THR A 36 6.45 1.44 3.09
C THR A 36 7.29 0.38 3.80
N TRP A 37 7.08 -0.89 3.47
CA TRP A 37 7.88 -1.99 4.01
C TRP A 37 8.22 -3.04 2.96
N TRP A 38 9.26 -3.83 3.25
CA TRP A 38 9.73 -4.91 2.39
C TRP A 38 9.58 -6.24 3.12
N SER A 39 8.46 -6.92 2.90
CA SER A 39 8.19 -8.24 3.50
C SER A 39 9.15 -9.31 2.99
N TYR A 40 9.60 -9.19 1.73
CA TYR A 40 10.69 -9.97 1.17
C TYR A 40 11.36 -9.27 -0.02
N ARG A 41 10.68 -9.23 -1.19
CA ARG A 41 11.23 -8.68 -2.43
C ARG A 41 10.54 -7.43 -2.92
N LEU A 42 9.27 -7.24 -2.59
CA LEU A 42 8.48 -6.13 -3.12
C LEU A 42 8.36 -5.05 -2.07
N ALA A 43 8.41 -3.80 -2.53
CA ALA A 43 7.98 -2.67 -1.73
C ALA A 43 6.45 -2.67 -1.66
N GLN A 44 5.91 -2.79 -0.45
CA GLN A 44 4.49 -2.63 -0.19
C GLN A 44 4.27 -1.37 0.65
N ARG A 45 3.41 -0.50 0.17
CA ARG A 45 3.05 0.75 0.82
C ARG A 45 1.65 0.65 1.40
N ILE A 46 1.49 1.07 2.65
CA ILE A 46 0.22 1.15 3.36
C ILE A 46 0.01 2.60 3.78
N THR A 47 -1.09 3.21 3.33
CA THR A 47 -1.43 4.60 3.63
C THR A 47 -2.87 4.77 4.05
N ALA A 48 -3.15 5.83 4.78
CA ALA A 48 -4.50 6.30 5.08
C ALA A 48 -4.72 7.72 4.56
N SER A 49 -5.86 7.96 3.92
CA SER A 49 -6.33 9.31 3.57
C SER A 49 -6.70 10.10 4.83
N PRO A 50 -6.64 11.44 4.83
CA PRO A 50 -7.23 12.23 5.92
C PRO A 50 -8.65 11.77 6.26
N VAL A 51 -9.03 11.89 7.54
CA VAL A 51 -10.39 11.55 7.97
C VAL A 51 -11.37 12.52 7.33
N TRP A 52 -12.44 11.98 6.77
CA TRP A 52 -13.57 12.71 6.21
C TRP A 52 -14.85 12.17 6.84
N SER A 53 -15.90 12.98 6.88
CA SER A 53 -17.16 12.56 7.50
C SER A 53 -18.22 12.23 6.46
N ASP A 54 -18.89 11.08 6.63
CA ASP A 54 -20.13 10.75 5.95
C ASP A 54 -21.26 10.73 6.97
N SER A 55 -22.25 11.62 6.85
CA SER A 55 -23.45 11.55 7.70
C SER A 55 -23.13 11.47 9.20
N SER A 56 -22.14 12.26 9.67
CA SER A 56 -21.57 12.27 11.04
C SER A 56 -20.76 11.04 11.48
N MET A 57 -20.47 10.12 10.56
CA MET A 57 -19.53 9.02 10.76
C MET A 57 -18.15 9.41 10.24
N ASP A 58 -17.12 9.20 11.05
CA ASP A 58 -15.74 9.39 10.62
C ASP A 58 -15.30 8.22 9.75
N CYS A 59 -14.74 8.56 8.60
CA CYS A 59 -14.32 7.66 7.56
C CYS A 59 -12.87 7.97 7.15
N THR A 60 -12.14 6.94 6.79
CA THR A 60 -10.80 7.06 6.20
C THR A 60 -10.64 6.01 5.12
N THR A 61 -9.97 6.35 4.03
CA THR A 61 -9.61 5.35 3.02
C THR A 61 -8.24 4.80 3.37
N VAL A 62 -8.15 3.49 3.64
CA VAL A 62 -6.88 2.78 3.76
C VAL A 62 -6.55 2.17 2.40
N ARG A 63 -5.34 2.41 1.92
CA ARG A 63 -4.81 1.84 0.69
C ARG A 63 -3.57 1.01 1.00
N ILE A 64 -3.55 -0.20 0.45
CA ILE A 64 -2.39 -1.08 0.38
C ILE A 64 -2.01 -1.14 -1.09
N SER A 65 -0.74 -0.90 -1.40
CA SER A 65 -0.25 -0.99 -2.76
C SER A 65 1.10 -1.65 -2.79
N THR A 66 1.21 -2.76 -3.51
CA THR A 66 2.46 -3.45 -3.78
C THR A 66 2.88 -3.17 -5.20
N GLU A 67 4.08 -2.62 -5.37
CA GLU A 67 4.61 -2.37 -6.70
C GLU A 67 5.13 -3.65 -7.34
N VAL A 68 4.74 -3.90 -8.59
CA VAL A 68 5.06 -5.14 -9.30
C VAL A 68 5.87 -4.94 -10.58
N VAL A 69 5.74 -3.78 -11.24
CA VAL A 69 6.53 -3.44 -12.44
C VAL A 69 6.85 -1.95 -12.46
N VAL A 70 8.12 -1.61 -12.71
CA VAL A 70 8.57 -0.24 -13.00
C VAL A 70 8.90 -0.03 -14.47
N ASP A 71 9.02 1.24 -14.87
CA ASP A 71 9.43 1.65 -16.22
C ASP A 71 8.56 1.05 -17.34
N VAL A 72 7.25 0.99 -17.09
CA VAL A 72 6.27 0.46 -18.05
C VAL A 72 6.21 1.35 -19.28
N ASP A 73 6.40 0.75 -20.45
CA ASP A 73 6.25 1.41 -21.74
C ASP A 73 4.76 1.55 -22.11
N PRO A 74 4.20 2.78 -22.16
CA PRO A 74 2.80 3.00 -22.50
C PRO A 74 2.40 2.48 -23.89
N GLU A 75 3.36 2.38 -24.82
CA GLU A 75 3.11 1.90 -26.19
C GLU A 75 2.84 0.38 -26.25
N THR A 76 3.06 -0.34 -25.15
CA THR A 76 2.80 -1.79 -25.06
C THR A 76 1.35 -2.15 -24.72
N ASP A 77 0.46 -1.16 -24.58
CA ASP A 77 -0.93 -1.31 -24.14
C ASP A 77 -1.06 -2.08 -22.80
N PRO A 78 -0.53 -1.51 -21.69
CA PRO A 78 -0.58 -2.16 -20.37
C PRO A 78 -2.02 -2.43 -19.89
N CYS A 79 -2.99 -1.61 -20.31
CA CYS A 79 -4.39 -1.75 -19.92
C CYS A 79 -5.01 -3.09 -20.31
N SER A 80 -4.69 -3.63 -21.48
CA SER A 80 -5.28 -4.91 -21.93
C SER A 80 -4.77 -6.11 -21.12
N VAL A 81 -3.49 -6.10 -20.74
CA VAL A 81 -2.90 -7.13 -19.86
C VAL A 81 -3.51 -7.05 -18.46
N ILE A 82 -3.64 -5.83 -17.93
CA ILE A 82 -4.21 -5.58 -16.60
C ILE A 82 -5.68 -6.02 -16.51
N ALA A 83 -6.46 -5.79 -17.56
CA ALA A 83 -7.86 -6.21 -17.61
C ALA A 83 -8.01 -7.73 -17.40
N ILE A 84 -7.13 -8.53 -18.01
CA ILE A 84 -7.12 -9.99 -17.85
C ILE A 84 -6.72 -10.37 -16.43
N ALA A 85 -5.68 -9.75 -15.88
CA ALA A 85 -5.24 -10.01 -14.50
C ALA A 85 -6.35 -9.70 -13.49
N ASN A 86 -7.04 -8.56 -13.65
CA ASN A 86 -8.13 -8.14 -12.77
C ASN A 86 -9.36 -9.05 -12.81
N MET A 87 -9.57 -9.84 -13.87
CA MET A 87 -10.62 -10.87 -13.88
C MET A 87 -10.39 -11.98 -12.85
N GLN A 88 -9.15 -12.13 -12.35
CA GLN A 88 -8.75 -13.16 -11.41
C GLN A 88 -8.48 -12.60 -10.01
N SER A 89 -8.43 -11.28 -9.85
CA SER A 89 -8.16 -10.63 -8.57
C SER A 89 -9.39 -10.63 -7.67
N THR A 90 -9.21 -10.93 -6.38
CA THR A 90 -10.31 -11.10 -5.41
C THR A 90 -10.36 -9.99 -4.37
N LEU A 91 -9.21 -9.54 -3.84
CA LEU A 91 -9.12 -8.53 -2.78
C LEU A 91 -8.24 -7.33 -3.15
N SER A 92 -7.69 -7.34 -4.35
CA SER A 92 -6.86 -6.28 -4.92
C SER A 92 -7.24 -6.09 -6.38
N ALA A 93 -6.69 -5.05 -7.00
CA ALA A 93 -6.67 -4.88 -8.43
C ALA A 93 -5.25 -4.52 -8.87
N VAL A 94 -4.83 -5.02 -10.02
CA VAL A 94 -3.67 -4.51 -10.74
C VAL A 94 -4.07 -3.17 -11.36
N VAL A 95 -3.26 -2.14 -11.10
CA VAL A 95 -3.49 -0.76 -11.56
C VAL A 95 -2.22 -0.26 -12.23
N TRP A 96 -2.36 0.37 -13.39
CA TRP A 96 -1.29 1.11 -14.05
C TRP A 96 -1.45 2.60 -13.76
N ASP A 97 -0.36 3.22 -13.32
CA ASP A 97 -0.21 4.66 -13.22
C ASP A 97 0.66 5.16 -14.38
N PRO A 98 0.09 5.92 -15.35
CA PRO A 98 0.83 6.43 -16.49
C PRO A 98 1.82 7.56 -16.12
N GLU A 99 1.59 8.27 -15.02
CA GLU A 99 2.46 9.36 -14.59
C GLU A 99 3.77 8.83 -14.01
N THR A 100 3.67 7.81 -13.15
CA THR A 100 4.82 7.15 -12.53
C THR A 100 5.36 5.97 -13.35
N LYS A 101 4.66 5.59 -14.42
CA LYS A 101 4.96 4.43 -15.28
C LYS A 101 5.11 3.12 -14.50
N ARG A 102 4.26 2.94 -13.49
CA ARG A 102 4.30 1.79 -12.57
C ARG A 102 3.02 0.99 -12.67
N ILE A 103 3.16 -0.32 -12.53
CA ILE A 103 2.04 -1.22 -12.26
C ILE A 103 2.15 -1.67 -10.82
N SER A 104 1.04 -1.57 -10.09
CA SER A 104 0.93 -2.02 -8.70
C SER A 104 -0.29 -2.90 -8.53
N GLU A 105 -0.20 -3.89 -7.66
CA GLU A 105 -1.38 -4.44 -7.01
C GLU A 105 -1.86 -3.44 -5.95
N SER A 106 -3.15 -3.21 -5.87
CA SER A 106 -3.73 -2.20 -5.00
C SER A 106 -5.06 -2.66 -4.42
N CYS A 107 -5.17 -2.55 -3.10
CA CYS A 107 -6.39 -2.67 -2.35
C CYS A 107 -6.73 -1.30 -1.74
N SER A 108 -7.99 -0.88 -1.81
CA SER A 108 -8.45 0.35 -1.17
C SER A 108 -9.81 0.14 -0.55
N VAL A 109 -9.96 0.49 0.73
CA VAL A 109 -11.21 0.33 1.46
C VAL A 109 -11.49 1.52 2.37
N VAL A 110 -12.77 1.83 2.57
CA VAL A 110 -13.20 2.80 3.56
C VAL A 110 -13.34 2.12 4.92
N VAL A 111 -12.57 2.60 5.89
CA VAL A 111 -12.63 2.21 7.29
C VAL A 111 -13.47 3.23 8.05
N THR A 112 -14.31 2.72 8.94
CA THR A 112 -15.11 3.47 9.92
C THR A 112 -14.93 2.80 11.28
N ASP A 113 -15.26 3.47 12.39
CA ASP A 113 -15.19 2.81 13.71
C ASP A 113 -16.07 1.54 13.77
N GLY A 114 -17.15 1.47 12.99
CA GLY A 114 -18.06 0.33 12.96
C GLY A 114 -17.50 -0.92 12.26
N ASN A 115 -16.53 -0.76 11.35
CA ASN A 115 -15.92 -1.90 10.63
C ASN A 115 -14.44 -2.15 10.98
N PHE A 116 -13.79 -1.19 11.65
CA PHE A 116 -12.37 -1.22 12.00
C PHE A 116 -11.89 -2.60 12.48
N HIS A 117 -12.50 -3.16 13.51
CA HIS A 117 -11.96 -4.34 14.19
C HIS A 117 -11.81 -5.57 13.29
N TRP A 118 -12.81 -5.88 12.45
CA TRP A 118 -12.73 -7.05 11.55
C TRP A 118 -12.09 -6.73 10.21
N LEU A 119 -12.15 -5.47 9.77
CA LEU A 119 -11.64 -5.06 8.47
C LEU A 119 -10.10 -5.04 8.43
N ILE A 120 -9.44 -4.81 9.57
CA ILE A 120 -7.99 -4.90 9.67
C ILE A 120 -7.49 -6.31 9.34
N ASP A 121 -8.16 -7.37 9.81
CA ASP A 121 -7.77 -8.75 9.49
C ASP A 121 -7.91 -9.07 7.99
N VAL A 122 -8.98 -8.54 7.37
CA VAL A 122 -9.20 -8.67 5.91
C VAL A 122 -8.12 -7.92 5.13
N LEU A 123 -7.78 -6.71 5.56
CA LEU A 123 -6.72 -5.91 4.93
C LEU A 123 -5.33 -6.53 5.11
N ALA A 124 -5.04 -7.09 6.28
CA ALA A 124 -3.80 -7.84 6.50
C ALA A 124 -3.73 -9.07 5.58
N THR A 125 -4.85 -9.77 5.39
CA THR A 125 -4.94 -10.89 4.44
C THR A 125 -4.69 -10.42 3.00
N ALA A 126 -5.30 -9.30 2.59
CA ALA A 126 -5.07 -8.72 1.27
C ALA A 126 -3.59 -8.36 1.06
N ALA A 127 -2.95 -7.71 2.04
CA ALA A 127 -1.52 -7.38 1.99
C ALA A 127 -0.62 -8.61 1.82
N ILE A 128 -0.94 -9.72 2.49
CA ILE A 128 -0.20 -10.98 2.35
C ILE A 128 -0.39 -11.59 0.96
N LEU A 129 -1.61 -11.52 0.40
CA LEU A 129 -1.89 -12.03 -0.94
C LEU A 129 -1.21 -11.22 -2.04
N GLU A 130 -1.15 -9.88 -1.93
CA GLU A 130 -0.47 -9.02 -2.91
C GLU A 130 1.05 -9.29 -2.98
N ASN A 131 1.65 -9.79 -1.90
CA ASN A 131 3.07 -10.13 -1.85
C ASN A 131 3.43 -11.47 -2.54
N GLN A 132 2.47 -12.15 -3.18
CA GLN A 132 2.70 -13.42 -3.90
C GLN A 132 3.16 -13.21 -5.36
N GLY A 133 3.16 -11.96 -5.84
CA GLY A 133 3.59 -11.62 -7.20
C GLY A 133 5.05 -11.99 -7.47
N LEU A 134 5.28 -12.93 -8.38
CA LEU A 134 6.60 -13.26 -8.93
C LEU A 134 6.86 -12.41 -10.18
N ILE A 135 7.60 -11.29 -10.07
CA ILE A 135 8.04 -10.52 -11.27
C ILE A 135 9.49 -10.00 -11.13
N PRO A 136 10.33 -10.11 -12.19
CA PRO A 136 11.75 -9.72 -12.19
C PRO A 136 12.06 -8.21 -12.29
N SER A 137 11.06 -7.32 -12.32
CA SER A 137 11.22 -5.88 -12.60
C SER A 137 10.46 -4.95 -11.63
N ALA A 138 10.21 -5.41 -10.41
CA ALA A 138 9.66 -4.56 -9.34
C ALA A 138 10.76 -3.76 -8.65
N GLU A 139 10.40 -2.72 -7.89
CA GLU A 139 11.32 -2.12 -6.92
C GLU A 139 11.66 -3.15 -5.83
N LEU A 140 12.87 -3.71 -5.95
CA LEU A 140 13.33 -4.81 -5.13
C LEU A 140 13.73 -4.33 -3.74
N ALA A 141 13.60 -5.23 -2.77
CA ALA A 141 14.17 -5.02 -1.46
C ALA A 141 15.65 -4.62 -1.57
N PRO A 142 16.08 -3.58 -0.85
CA PRO A 142 17.47 -3.15 -0.89
C PRO A 142 18.39 -4.27 -0.38
N ASP A 143 19.58 -4.38 -0.99
CA ASP A 143 20.60 -5.35 -0.61
C ASP A 143 21.08 -5.16 0.84
N SER A 144 20.92 -3.95 1.39
CA SER A 144 21.33 -3.61 2.76
C SER A 144 20.43 -2.57 3.42
N LYS A 145 20.38 -2.59 4.75
CA LYS A 145 19.58 -1.65 5.57
C LYS A 145 19.97 -0.18 5.39
N SER A 146 21.21 0.11 4.98
CA SER A 146 21.68 1.48 4.72
C SER A 146 21.01 2.13 3.50
N ASP A 147 20.50 1.32 2.56
CA ASP A 147 19.97 1.82 1.29
C ASP A 147 18.51 2.28 1.39
N LEU A 148 17.77 1.89 2.45
CA LEU A 148 16.37 2.25 2.69
C LEU A 148 16.13 3.77 2.74
N THR A 149 17.13 4.55 3.18
CA THR A 149 17.00 6.02 3.32
C THR A 149 16.96 6.78 1.99
N ARG A 150 17.24 6.12 0.85
CA ARG A 150 17.23 6.76 -0.48
C ARG A 150 15.84 6.78 -1.15
N PHE A 151 14.88 6.02 -0.64
CA PHE A 151 13.60 5.75 -1.32
C PHE A 151 12.42 6.59 -0.82
N GLY A 152 12.62 7.44 0.20
CA GLY A 152 11.55 8.22 0.84
C GLY A 152 11.06 9.48 0.09
N ASP A 153 11.54 9.76 -1.12
CA ASP A 153 11.30 11.03 -1.83
C ASP A 153 10.19 10.99 -2.91
N ALA A 154 9.42 9.91 -3.00
CA ALA A 154 8.29 9.83 -3.93
C ALA A 154 7.06 10.58 -3.37
N SER A 155 7.06 11.91 -3.51
CA SER A 155 5.86 12.74 -3.34
C SER A 155 4.76 12.28 -4.28
N LEU A 156 3.65 11.75 -3.75
CA LEU A 156 2.41 11.59 -4.50
C LEU A 156 1.80 12.97 -4.78
N PRO A 157 1.18 13.21 -5.95
CA PRO A 157 0.41 14.44 -6.18
C PRO A 157 -0.85 14.47 -5.30
N PRO A 158 -1.31 15.68 -4.87
CA PRO A 158 -2.56 15.81 -4.16
C PRO A 158 -3.75 15.49 -5.08
N CYS A 159 -4.82 14.94 -4.48
CA CYS A 159 -6.07 14.54 -5.13
C CYS A 159 -6.70 15.62 -6.01
#